data_AF-A0AAD5C296-F1
#
_entry.id   AF-A0AAD5C296-F1
#
_cell.length_a   1.000
_cell.length_b   1.000
_cell.length_c   1.000
_cell.angle_alpha   90.00
_cell.angle_beta   90.00
_cell.angle_gamma   90.00
#
_symmetry.space_group_name_H-M   'P 1'
#
loop_
_entity.id
_entity.type
_entity.pdbx_description
1 polymer ?
#
loop_
_entity_poly.entity_id
_entity_poly.type
_entity_poly.pdbx_seq_one_letter_code
_entity_poly.pdbx_strand_id
1 'polypeptide(L)'
;MQQRNSGNRRPTGTDGSDFSYRMVVDNRYTKVAKGKSTLSKVLFIQAVLVLVGVLDLVLTYLKKEPVETLAVVSSSITVISILVGEVGRKRSRVNFLRFYMAASSIGILGSIASIVQSNTQLKASNSPLLINSNLNGFSLLGQINNPSSMVIHDPSKWETEKAALLKIACVSIGLFVQIFSITTTTSLVRNMSPPKRAS
;
A
#
# COMPACT_ATOMS: atom_id res chain seq x y z
N MET A 1 -8.22 -60.68 29.13
CA MET A 1 -7.87 -59.94 27.90
C MET A 1 -6.35 -59.88 27.80
N GLN A 2 -5.75 -60.65 26.90
CA GLN A 2 -4.29 -60.73 26.74
C GLN A 2 -3.76 -59.43 26.13
N GLN A 3 -2.90 -58.72 26.88
CA GLN A 3 -2.10 -57.62 26.36
C GLN A 3 -1.15 -58.15 25.29
N ARG A 4 -1.36 -57.72 24.04
CA ARG A 4 -0.46 -58.04 22.93
C ARG A 4 0.82 -57.21 23.05
N ASN A 5 1.92 -57.93 22.91
CA ASN A 5 3.32 -57.51 22.98
C ASN A 5 3.60 -56.20 22.21
N SER A 6 4.27 -55.25 22.85
CA SER A 6 4.55 -53.88 22.36
C SER A 6 5.84 -53.73 21.55
N GLY A 7 6.53 -54.84 21.24
CA GLY A 7 7.89 -54.81 20.69
C GLY A 7 8.03 -54.50 19.18
N ASN A 8 6.97 -54.67 18.38
CA ASN A 8 7.04 -54.53 16.91
C ASN A 8 5.94 -53.60 16.35
N ARG A 9 5.64 -52.48 17.02
CA ARG A 9 4.77 -51.47 16.43
C ARG A 9 5.50 -50.76 15.28
N ARG A 10 4.92 -50.82 14.08
CA ARG A 10 5.18 -49.89 12.96
C ARG A 10 5.29 -48.47 13.56
N PRO A 11 6.29 -47.63 13.17
CA PRO A 11 6.42 -46.29 13.70
C PRO A 11 5.07 -45.58 13.59
N THR A 12 4.41 -45.37 14.73
CA THR A 12 3.10 -44.75 14.80
C THR A 12 3.25 -43.35 14.25
N GLY A 13 2.70 -43.10 13.06
CA GLY A 13 2.90 -41.85 12.33
C GLY A 13 3.11 -41.99 10.81
N THR A 14 3.25 -43.20 10.25
CA THR A 14 3.45 -43.39 8.79
C THR A 14 2.21 -43.82 8.00
N ASP A 15 1.19 -44.41 8.64
CA ASP A 15 -0.07 -44.82 7.99
C ASP A 15 -1.16 -43.75 8.07
N GLY A 16 -0.82 -42.57 8.58
CA GLY A 16 -1.77 -41.50 8.79
C GLY A 16 -2.84 -41.81 9.84
N SER A 17 -2.72 -42.84 10.67
CA SER A 17 -3.64 -43.06 11.81
C SER A 17 -3.39 -42.08 12.96
N ASP A 18 -2.23 -41.44 12.97
CA ASP A 18 -1.82 -40.53 14.04
C ASP A 18 -2.62 -39.22 13.98
N PHE A 19 -3.62 -39.12 14.87
CA PHE A 19 -4.48 -37.95 15.01
C PHE A 19 -3.66 -36.69 15.31
N SER A 20 -2.56 -36.82 16.06
CA SER A 20 -1.65 -35.69 16.34
C SER A 20 -0.97 -35.20 15.07
N TYR A 21 -0.52 -36.11 14.19
CA TYR A 21 0.06 -35.73 12.91
C TYR A 21 -0.98 -35.07 12.00
N ARG A 22 -2.19 -35.64 11.90
CA ARG A 22 -3.29 -35.05 11.12
C ARG A 22 -3.71 -33.67 11.64
N MET A 23 -3.83 -33.48 12.95
CA MET A 23 -4.19 -32.18 13.54
C MET A 23 -3.17 -31.08 13.25
N VAL A 24 -1.86 -31.38 13.35
CA VAL A 24 -0.81 -30.38 13.11
C VAL A 24 -0.68 -30.06 11.62
N VAL A 25 -0.86 -31.06 10.76
CA VAL A 25 -0.77 -30.93 9.31
C VAL A 25 -1.99 -30.19 8.73
N ASP A 26 -3.19 -30.59 9.12
CA ASP A 26 -4.44 -29.97 8.65
C ASP A 26 -4.59 -28.53 9.14
N ASN A 27 -4.19 -28.23 10.37
CA ASN A 27 -4.16 -26.85 10.88
C ASN A 27 -3.24 -25.94 10.05
N ARG A 28 -2.13 -26.45 9.50
CA ARG A 28 -1.27 -25.67 8.61
C ARG A 28 -1.88 -25.50 7.22
N TYR A 29 -2.40 -26.57 6.63
CA TYR A 29 -3.01 -26.47 5.30
C TYR A 29 -4.23 -25.53 5.30
N THR A 30 -5.07 -25.60 6.34
CA THR A 30 -6.20 -24.69 6.51
C THR A 30 -5.76 -23.24 6.70
N LYS A 31 -4.69 -22.98 7.47
CA LYS A 31 -4.10 -21.62 7.62
C LYS A 31 -3.56 -21.07 6.30
N VAL A 32 -2.90 -21.91 5.49
CA VAL A 32 -2.39 -21.50 4.17
C VAL A 32 -3.55 -21.23 3.20
N ALA A 33 -4.57 -22.09 3.19
CA ALA A 33 -5.76 -21.90 2.35
C ALA A 33 -6.51 -20.61 2.73
N LYS A 34 -6.73 -20.38 4.03
CA LYS A 34 -7.36 -19.16 4.55
C LYS A 34 -6.52 -17.92 4.24
N GLY A 35 -5.20 -17.99 4.41
CA GLY A 35 -4.32 -16.88 4.07
C GLY A 35 -4.31 -16.56 2.56
N LYS A 36 -4.36 -17.59 1.69
CA LYS A 36 -4.49 -17.40 0.24
C LYS A 36 -5.80 -16.75 -0.18
N SER A 37 -6.92 -17.08 0.47
CA SER A 37 -8.21 -16.49 0.14
C SER A 37 -8.29 -15.05 0.63
N THR A 38 -7.84 -14.77 1.85
CA THR A 38 -7.74 -13.41 2.39
C THR A 38 -6.83 -12.54 1.52
N LEU A 39 -5.63 -13.02 1.18
CA LEU A 39 -4.70 -12.27 0.32
C LEU A 39 -5.30 -11.97 -1.06
N SER A 40 -6.11 -12.88 -1.61
CA SER A 40 -6.83 -12.63 -2.87
C SER A 40 -7.74 -11.41 -2.80
N LYS A 41 -8.50 -11.29 -1.71
CA LYS A 41 -9.46 -10.21 -1.52
C LYS A 41 -8.74 -8.87 -1.38
N VAL A 42 -7.64 -8.87 -0.63
CA VAL A 42 -6.83 -7.65 -0.42
C VAL A 42 -6.18 -7.18 -1.73
N LEU A 43 -5.57 -8.10 -2.49
CA LEU A 43 -4.99 -7.76 -3.79
C LEU A 43 -6.04 -7.25 -4.79
N PHE A 44 -7.26 -7.79 -4.74
CA PHE A 44 -8.36 -7.29 -5.55
C PHE A 44 -8.77 -5.86 -5.18
N ILE A 45 -8.92 -5.57 -3.87
CA ILE A 45 -9.21 -4.21 -3.38
C ILE A 45 -8.07 -3.25 -3.79
N GLN A 46 -6.81 -3.68 -3.65
CA GLN A 46 -5.65 -2.88 -4.04
C GLN A 46 -5.63 -2.60 -5.55
N ALA A 47 -6.00 -3.58 -6.38
CA ALA A 47 -6.10 -3.40 -7.83
C ALA A 47 -7.18 -2.36 -8.21
N VAL A 48 -8.32 -2.37 -7.52
CA VAL A 48 -9.39 -1.36 -7.73
C VAL A 48 -8.89 0.04 -7.36
N LEU A 49 -8.20 0.19 -6.23
CA LEU A 49 -7.65 1.50 -5.80
C LEU A 49 -6.60 2.03 -6.80
N VAL A 50 -5.70 1.17 -7.26
CA VAL A 50 -4.70 1.55 -8.27
C VAL A 50 -5.38 1.89 -9.59
N LEU A 51 -6.44 1.17 -9.97
CA LEU A 51 -7.22 1.46 -11.18
C LEU A 51 -7.85 2.86 -11.12
N VAL A 52 -8.44 3.25 -9.98
CA VAL A 52 -8.98 4.61 -9.80
C VAL A 52 -7.87 5.66 -9.96
N GLY A 53 -6.70 5.45 -9.33
CA GLY A 53 -5.58 6.39 -9.47
C GLY A 53 -5.01 6.47 -10.90
N VAL A 54 -4.99 5.35 -11.64
CA VAL A 54 -4.60 5.34 -13.06
C VAL A 54 -5.64 6.08 -13.90
N LEU A 55 -6.94 5.91 -13.63
CA LEU A 55 -8.00 6.63 -14.33
C LEU A 55 -7.89 8.15 -14.12
N ASP A 56 -7.60 8.60 -12.89
CA ASP A 56 -7.33 10.02 -12.61
C ASP A 56 -6.17 10.54 -13.46
N LEU A 57 -5.08 9.76 -13.54
CA LEU A 57 -3.89 10.13 -14.33
C LEU A 57 -4.19 10.20 -15.84
N VAL A 58 -5.00 9.26 -16.35
CA VAL A 58 -5.47 9.25 -17.75
C VAL A 58 -6.38 10.45 -18.02
N LEU A 59 -7.24 10.83 -17.08
CA LEU A 59 -8.12 11.98 -17.23
C LEU A 59 -7.33 13.30 -17.28
N THR A 60 -6.30 13.47 -16.43
CA THR A 60 -5.36 14.59 -16.50
C THR A 60 -4.62 14.61 -17.85
N TYR A 61 -4.20 13.44 -18.34
CA TYR A 61 -3.58 13.33 -19.66
C TYR A 61 -4.51 13.77 -20.81
N LEU A 62 -5.79 13.38 -20.76
CA LEU A 62 -6.79 13.78 -21.76
C LEU A 62 -7.05 15.30 -21.76
N LYS A 63 -6.97 15.95 -20.59
CA LYS A 63 -7.09 17.42 -20.46
C LYS A 63 -5.88 18.19 -20.97
N LYS A 64 -4.83 17.51 -21.46
CA LYS A 64 -3.55 18.09 -21.88
C LYS A 64 -2.84 18.89 -20.77
N GLU A 65 -3.16 18.59 -19.51
CA GLU A 65 -2.47 19.16 -18.36
C GLU A 65 -1.09 18.50 -18.19
N PRO A 66 -0.09 19.19 -17.62
CA PRO A 66 1.23 18.61 -17.39
C PRO A 66 1.14 17.46 -16.39
N VAL A 67 1.37 16.24 -16.86
CA VAL A 67 1.39 15.04 -16.03
C VAL A 67 2.75 14.90 -15.36
N GLU A 68 2.76 14.73 -14.03
CA GLU A 68 3.98 14.44 -13.29
C GLU A 68 4.52 13.05 -13.68
N THR A 69 5.68 13.01 -14.33
CA THR A 69 6.32 11.78 -14.82
C THR A 69 6.55 10.76 -13.70
N LEU A 70 6.75 11.21 -12.47
CA LEU A 70 6.98 10.36 -11.30
C LEU A 70 5.72 9.64 -10.82
N ALA A 71 4.57 10.29 -10.93
CA ALA A 71 3.28 9.66 -10.66
C ALA A 71 3.02 8.51 -11.65
N VAL A 72 3.39 8.71 -12.92
CA VAL A 72 3.30 7.67 -13.97
C VAL A 72 4.22 6.48 -13.63
N VAL A 73 5.49 6.75 -13.30
CA VAL A 73 6.48 5.70 -13.00
C VAL A 73 6.11 4.93 -11.74
N SER A 74 5.77 5.61 -10.65
CA SER A 74 5.38 4.95 -9.38
C SER A 74 4.09 4.12 -9.53
N SER A 75 3.11 4.60 -10.29
CA SER A 75 1.90 3.85 -10.62
C SER A 75 2.23 2.58 -11.41
N SER A 76 3.10 2.67 -12.42
CA SER A 76 3.51 1.50 -13.22
C SER A 76 4.21 0.42 -12.39
N ILE A 77 5.11 0.82 -11.47
CA ILE A 77 5.80 -0.09 -10.55
C ILE A 77 4.78 -0.77 -9.61
N THR A 78 3.78 -0.02 -9.15
CA THR A 78 2.73 -0.55 -8.27
C THR A 78 1.85 -1.57 -9.00
N VAL A 79 1.49 -1.32 -10.26
CA VAL A 79 0.76 -2.28 -11.10
C VAL A 79 1.55 -3.58 -11.29
N ILE A 80 2.83 -3.49 -11.65
CA ILE A 80 3.70 -4.67 -11.84
C ILE A 80 3.82 -5.46 -10.53
N SER A 81 3.98 -4.77 -9.40
CA SER A 81 4.03 -5.42 -8.08
C SER A 81 2.75 -6.23 -7.79
N ILE A 82 1.57 -5.67 -8.02
CA ILE A 82 0.29 -6.37 -7.79
C ILE A 82 0.18 -7.63 -8.66
N LEU A 83 0.59 -7.57 -9.93
CA LEU A 83 0.61 -8.74 -10.81
C LEU A 83 1.54 -9.84 -10.27
N VAL A 84 2.74 -9.48 -9.83
CA VAL A 84 3.69 -10.41 -9.20
C VAL A 84 3.10 -11.02 -7.92
N GLY A 85 2.39 -10.24 -7.12
CA GLY A 85 1.68 -10.70 -5.92
C GLY A 85 0.59 -11.71 -6.23
N GLU A 86 -0.23 -11.47 -7.25
CA GLU A 86 -1.30 -12.38 -7.66
C GLU A 86 -0.74 -13.69 -8.24
N VAL A 87 0.30 -13.61 -9.07
CA VAL A 87 1.02 -14.79 -9.59
C VAL A 87 1.66 -15.59 -8.46
N GLY A 88 2.30 -14.91 -7.49
CA GLY A 88 2.93 -15.54 -6.33
C GLY A 88 1.93 -16.30 -5.46
N ARG A 89 0.73 -15.73 -5.25
CA ARG A 89 -0.39 -16.39 -4.56
C ARG A 89 -0.89 -17.61 -5.31
N LYS A 90 -1.13 -17.50 -6.63
CA LYS A 90 -1.62 -18.61 -7.49
C LYS A 90 -0.64 -19.77 -7.55
N ARG A 91 0.66 -19.49 -7.76
CA ARG A 91 1.70 -20.53 -7.86
C ARG A 91 2.19 -21.05 -6.49
N SER A 92 1.72 -20.48 -5.37
CA SER A 92 2.11 -20.88 -4.02
C SER A 92 3.64 -20.85 -3.77
N ARG A 93 4.36 -20.00 -4.52
CA ARG A 93 5.82 -19.90 -4.49
C ARG A 93 6.20 -18.74 -3.59
N VAL A 94 6.82 -19.05 -2.44
CA VAL A 94 7.24 -18.06 -1.44
C VAL A 94 8.18 -16.97 -1.99
N ASN A 95 8.97 -17.28 -3.02
CA ASN A 95 9.91 -16.31 -3.60
C ASN A 95 9.20 -15.16 -4.31
N PHE A 96 8.21 -15.44 -5.17
CA PHE A 96 7.40 -14.38 -5.81
C PHE A 96 6.68 -13.52 -4.79
N LEU A 97 6.23 -14.15 -3.71
CA LEU A 97 5.54 -13.47 -2.64
C LEU A 97 6.48 -12.55 -1.82
N ARG A 98 7.76 -12.91 -1.69
CA ARG A 98 8.81 -12.03 -1.16
C ARG A 98 9.15 -10.87 -2.10
N PHE A 99 9.22 -11.13 -3.41
CA PHE A 99 9.40 -10.07 -4.41
C PHE A 99 8.27 -9.05 -4.36
N TYR A 100 7.02 -9.49 -4.24
CA TYR A 100 5.87 -8.61 -4.04
C TYR A 100 6.03 -7.70 -2.81
N MET A 101 6.43 -8.25 -1.66
CA MET A 101 6.68 -7.44 -0.46
C MET A 101 7.76 -6.38 -0.71
N ALA A 102 8.89 -6.77 -1.30
CA ALA A 102 9.98 -5.84 -1.59
C ALA A 102 9.55 -4.74 -2.58
N ALA A 103 8.90 -5.10 -3.68
CA ALA A 103 8.41 -4.15 -4.69
C ALA A 103 7.32 -3.23 -4.13
N SER A 104 6.44 -3.73 -3.25
CA SER A 104 5.43 -2.90 -2.57
C SER A 104 6.08 -1.88 -1.64
N SER A 105 7.13 -2.24 -0.91
CA SER A 105 7.87 -1.28 -0.08
C SER A 105 8.52 -0.17 -0.91
N ILE A 106 9.09 -0.52 -2.07
CA ILE A 106 9.64 0.46 -3.02
C ILE A 106 8.53 1.35 -3.58
N GLY A 107 7.35 0.78 -3.87
CA GLY A 107 6.17 1.54 -4.30
C GLY A 107 5.74 2.60 -3.27
N ILE A 108 5.70 2.25 -1.98
CA ILE A 108 5.39 3.21 -0.90
C ILE A 108 6.39 4.37 -0.90
N LEU A 109 7.69 4.05 -0.94
CA LEU A 109 8.75 5.05 -0.99
C LEU A 109 8.61 5.96 -2.21
N GLY A 110 8.29 5.38 -3.38
CA GLY A 110 8.03 6.12 -4.61
C GLY A 110 6.84 7.07 -4.51
N SER A 111 5.73 6.63 -3.91
CA SER A 111 4.55 7.48 -3.70
C SER A 111 4.83 8.64 -2.74
N ILE A 112 5.54 8.38 -1.63
CA ILE A 112 5.96 9.43 -0.70
C ILE A 112 6.88 10.43 -1.42
N ALA A 113 7.85 9.93 -2.19
CA ALA A 113 8.77 10.77 -2.95
C ALA A 113 8.04 11.65 -3.99
N SER A 114 7.03 11.12 -4.69
CA SER A 114 6.22 11.90 -5.63
C SER A 114 5.43 13.01 -4.92
N ILE A 115 4.84 12.73 -3.75
CA ILE A 115 4.18 13.77 -2.94
C ILE A 115 5.18 14.83 -2.49
N VAL A 116 6.36 14.44 -2.01
CA VAL A 116 7.41 15.39 -1.60
C VAL A 116 7.85 16.24 -2.79
N GLN A 117 8.03 15.64 -3.96
CA GLN A 117 8.51 16.32 -5.16
C GLN A 117 7.49 17.31 -5.74
N SER A 118 6.20 16.97 -5.74
CA SER A 118 5.15 17.91 -6.15
C SER A 118 5.07 19.12 -5.21
N ASN A 119 5.30 18.92 -3.90
CA ASN A 119 5.38 20.02 -2.94
C ASN A 119 6.65 20.88 -3.09
N THR A 120 7.80 20.29 -3.43
CA THR A 120 9.04 21.06 -3.64
C THR A 120 9.01 21.85 -4.95
N GLN A 121 8.42 21.31 -6.02
CA GLN A 121 8.18 22.02 -7.29
C GLN A 121 7.28 23.26 -7.08
N LEU A 122 6.22 23.12 -6.29
CA LEU A 122 5.34 24.23 -5.91
C LEU A 122 6.10 25.30 -5.10
N LYS A 123 7.00 24.89 -4.19
CA LYS A 123 7.79 25.85 -3.40
C LYS A 123 8.89 26.54 -4.22
N ALA A 124 9.51 25.84 -5.17
CA ALA A 124 10.49 26.38 -6.10
C ALA A 124 9.87 27.32 -7.15
N SER A 125 8.65 27.04 -7.61
CA SER A 125 7.91 27.93 -8.53
C SER A 125 7.39 29.20 -7.84
N ASN A 126 7.08 29.14 -6.53
CA ASN A 126 6.59 30.29 -5.76
C ASN A 126 7.71 31.15 -5.15
N SER A 127 8.98 30.77 -5.33
CA SER A 127 10.12 31.62 -5.01
C SER A 127 10.62 32.24 -6.32
N PRO A 128 10.19 33.47 -6.69
CA PRO A 128 10.81 34.15 -7.80
C PRO A 128 12.29 34.29 -7.45
N LEU A 129 13.11 33.75 -8.36
CA LEU A 129 14.55 33.95 -8.49
C LEU A 129 15.01 35.20 -7.74
N LEU A 130 15.84 35.01 -6.72
CA LEU A 130 16.68 36.08 -6.17
C LEU A 130 17.72 36.47 -7.22
N ILE A 131 17.27 37.16 -8.26
CA ILE A 131 18.08 37.94 -9.20
C ILE A 131 17.28 39.22 -9.46
N ASN A 132 17.49 40.26 -8.65
CA ASN A 132 18.23 41.46 -9.06
C ASN A 132 17.93 42.68 -8.15
N SER A 133 19.02 43.33 -7.74
CA SER A 133 19.20 44.78 -7.48
C SER A 133 18.11 45.59 -6.75
N ASN A 134 18.40 45.87 -5.48
CA ASN A 134 18.49 47.21 -4.85
C ASN A 134 17.79 48.39 -5.59
N LEU A 135 16.70 48.91 -5.02
CA LEU A 135 16.31 50.33 -5.12
C LEU A 135 15.28 50.68 -4.02
N ASN A 136 15.80 51.28 -2.95
CA ASN A 136 15.28 52.44 -2.23
C ASN A 136 13.76 52.66 -2.10
N GLY A 137 13.31 52.74 -0.84
CA GLY A 137 12.20 53.63 -0.44
C GLY A 137 10.93 52.95 0.07
N PHE A 138 10.99 52.28 1.23
CA PHE A 138 9.77 51.88 1.94
C PHE A 138 9.34 52.98 2.92
N SER A 139 8.54 53.90 2.39
CA SER A 139 7.83 54.92 3.16
C SER A 139 6.60 54.33 3.87
N LEU A 140 6.52 54.64 5.17
CA LEU A 140 5.31 55.00 5.92
C LEU A 140 4.16 53.99 6.06
N LEU A 141 4.00 53.57 7.32
CA LEU A 141 2.73 53.46 8.05
C LEU A 141 1.52 54.11 7.33
N GLY A 142 0.49 53.31 7.06
CA GLY A 142 -0.80 53.88 6.65
C GLY A 142 -1.83 52.85 6.22
N GLN A 143 -2.44 52.15 7.19
CA GLN A 143 -3.90 52.04 7.37
C GLN A 143 -4.27 50.80 8.18
N ILE A 144 -4.38 51.01 9.49
CA ILE A 144 -5.43 50.40 10.29
C ILE A 144 -6.74 51.01 9.81
N ASN A 145 -7.75 50.21 9.45
CA ASN A 145 -9.19 50.42 9.71
C ASN A 145 -10.06 49.41 8.93
N ASN A 146 -10.41 48.27 9.54
CA ASN A 146 -11.81 47.88 9.85
C ASN A 146 -11.93 46.38 10.16
N PRO A 147 -12.42 46.00 11.37
CA PRO A 147 -12.85 44.63 11.65
C PRO A 147 -14.34 44.49 11.34
N SER A 148 -14.72 44.36 10.07
CA SER A 148 -16.11 44.08 9.67
C SER A 148 -16.19 43.58 8.23
N SER A 149 -15.90 42.30 8.01
CA SER A 149 -16.54 41.56 6.93
C SER A 149 -16.99 40.21 7.45
N MET A 150 -18.25 40.22 7.89
CA MET A 150 -19.24 39.20 7.57
C MET A 150 -18.64 37.89 7.03
N VAL A 151 -18.66 36.88 7.89
CA VAL A 151 -18.43 35.47 7.56
C VAL A 151 -19.52 35.03 6.57
N ILE A 152 -19.37 35.43 5.31
CA ILE A 152 -20.05 34.77 4.20
C ILE A 152 -19.25 33.50 4.00
N HIS A 153 -19.85 32.38 4.40
CA HIS A 153 -19.29 31.06 4.16
C HIS A 153 -19.34 30.83 2.64
N ASP A 154 -18.27 31.18 1.94
CA ASP A 154 -18.15 31.00 0.49
C ASP A 154 -18.40 29.51 0.16
N PRO A 155 -19.45 29.15 -0.59
CA PRO A 155 -19.78 27.76 -0.87
C PRO A 155 -18.68 27.08 -1.69
N SER A 156 -17.93 27.84 -2.50
CA SER A 156 -16.77 27.36 -3.26
C SER A 156 -15.62 26.89 -2.36
N LYS A 157 -15.40 27.59 -1.23
CA LYS A 157 -14.35 27.24 -0.24
C LYS A 157 -14.62 25.87 0.38
N TRP A 158 -15.88 25.61 0.72
CA TRP A 158 -16.33 24.34 1.28
C TRP A 158 -16.18 23.18 0.29
N GLU A 159 -16.46 23.39 -1.00
CA GLU A 159 -16.28 22.36 -2.02
C GLU A 159 -14.80 22.00 -2.24
N THR A 160 -13.89 22.99 -2.20
CA THR A 160 -12.44 22.71 -2.27
C THR A 160 -11.91 21.98 -1.04
N GLU A 161 -12.42 22.31 0.15
CA GLU A 161 -12.01 21.67 1.41
C GLU A 161 -12.45 20.20 1.47
N LYS A 162 -13.68 19.90 1.05
CA LYS A 162 -14.17 18.52 0.90
C LYS A 162 -13.31 17.72 -0.07
N ALA A 163 -12.96 18.30 -1.22
CA ALA A 163 -12.13 17.62 -2.21
C ALA A 163 -10.73 17.31 -1.66
N ALA A 164 -10.15 18.21 -0.86
CA ALA A 164 -8.89 17.97 -0.17
C ALA A 164 -9.01 16.85 0.87
N LEU A 165 -10.06 16.87 1.71
CA LEU A 165 -10.32 15.83 2.71
C LEU A 165 -10.55 14.45 2.07
N LEU A 166 -11.28 14.38 0.95
CA LEU A 166 -11.50 13.13 0.21
C LEU A 166 -10.19 12.57 -0.36
N LYS A 167 -9.31 13.43 -0.89
CA LYS A 167 -8.00 13.00 -1.37
C LYS A 167 -7.14 12.44 -0.24
N ILE A 168 -7.11 13.11 0.90
CA ILE A 168 -6.37 12.66 2.09
C ILE A 168 -6.94 11.32 2.60
N ALA A 169 -8.27 11.18 2.66
CA ALA A 169 -8.94 9.95 3.06
C ALA A 169 -8.65 8.79 2.08
N CYS A 170 -8.64 9.05 0.77
CA CYS A 170 -8.34 8.04 -0.23
C CYS A 170 -6.88 7.54 -0.09
N VAL A 171 -5.94 8.47 0.10
CA VAL A 171 -4.51 8.14 0.33
C VAL A 171 -4.35 7.33 1.62
N SER A 172 -5.04 7.69 2.70
CA SER A 172 -4.96 6.95 3.97
C SER A 172 -5.54 5.54 3.84
N ILE A 173 -6.68 5.37 3.16
CA ILE A 173 -7.27 4.06 2.85
C ILE A 173 -6.29 3.20 2.05
N GLY A 174 -5.64 3.79 1.02
CA GLY A 174 -4.61 3.09 0.24
C GLY A 174 -3.46 2.57 1.10
N LEU A 175 -2.96 3.41 2.02
CA LEU A 175 -1.91 3.03 2.97
C LEU A 175 -2.35 1.87 3.88
N PHE A 176 -3.57 1.93 4.43
CA PHE A 176 -4.11 0.87 5.28
C PHE A 176 -4.22 -0.47 4.53
N VAL A 177 -4.74 -0.45 3.30
CA VAL A 177 -4.83 -1.66 2.46
C VAL A 177 -3.44 -2.24 2.19
N GLN A 178 -2.44 -1.39 1.97
CA GLN A 178 -1.08 -1.83 1.68
C GLN A 178 -0.39 -2.48 2.90
N ILE A 179 -0.52 -1.88 4.09
CA ILE A 179 -0.03 -2.47 5.36
C ILE A 179 -0.69 -3.83 5.61
N PHE A 180 -2.02 -3.90 5.41
CA PHE A 180 -2.77 -5.14 5.59
C PHE A 180 -2.31 -6.22 4.59
N SER A 181 -2.01 -5.83 3.35
CA SER A 181 -1.46 -6.74 2.34
C SER A 181 -0.10 -7.30 2.74
N ILE A 182 0.84 -6.45 3.18
CA ILE A 182 2.18 -6.88 3.63
C ILE A 182 2.07 -7.82 4.84
N THR A 183 1.18 -7.51 5.79
CA THR A 183 0.94 -8.33 6.99
C THR A 183 0.38 -9.71 6.63
N THR A 184 -0.64 -9.73 5.77
CA THR A 184 -1.25 -10.98 5.27
C THR A 184 -0.23 -11.81 4.50
N THR A 185 0.58 -11.15 3.68
CA THR A 185 1.64 -11.77 2.90
C THR A 185 2.72 -12.40 3.78
N THR A 186 3.20 -11.67 4.78
CA THR A 186 4.20 -12.15 5.74
C THR A 186 3.69 -13.37 6.50
N SER A 187 2.44 -13.31 6.97
CA SER A 187 1.78 -14.42 7.66
C SER A 187 1.62 -15.64 6.75
N LEU A 188 1.30 -15.42 5.47
CA LEU A 188 1.20 -16.49 4.48
C LEU A 188 2.55 -17.14 4.18
N VAL A 189 3.60 -16.35 3.95
CA VAL A 189 4.98 -16.84 3.73
C VAL A 189 5.48 -17.64 4.92
N ARG A 190 5.22 -17.18 6.15
CA ARG A 190 5.61 -17.89 7.38
C ARG A 190 4.91 -19.24 7.49
N ASN A 191 3.63 -19.31 7.16
CA ASN A 191 2.84 -20.55 7.20
C ASN A 191 3.17 -21.52 6.05
N MET A 192 3.73 -21.02 4.94
CA MET A 192 4.23 -21.82 3.83
C MET A 192 5.67 -22.32 4.02
N SER A 193 6.46 -21.68 4.89
CA SER A 193 7.86 -22.04 5.12
C SER A 193 7.95 -23.26 6.05
N PRO A 194 8.91 -24.19 5.82
CA PRO A 194 9.13 -25.31 6.74
C PRO A 194 9.38 -24.80 8.16
N PRO A 195 8.90 -25.52 9.20
CA PRO A 195 9.17 -25.14 10.58
C PRO A 195 10.68 -25.09 10.79
N LYS A 196 11.19 -23.95 11.26
CA LYS A 196 12.60 -23.79 11.61
C LYS A 196 12.88 -24.81 12.72
N ARG A 197 13.79 -25.75 12.48
CA ARG A 197 14.20 -26.72 13.49
C ARG A 197 14.76 -25.91 14.67
N ALA A 198 14.25 -26.15 15.87
CA ALA A 198 14.92 -25.66 17.07
C ALA A 198 16.31 -26.31 17.06
N SER A 199 17.35 -25.50 16.91
CA SER A 199 18.74 -25.91 17.10
C SER A 199 19.04 -25.98 18.58
#